data_AF-A0A5R9NY87-F1
#
_entry.id   AF-A0A5R9NY87-F1
#
_cell.length_a   1.000
_cell.length_b   1.000
_cell.length_c   1.000
_cell.angle_alpha   90.00
_cell.angle_beta   90.00
_cell.angle_gamma   90.00
#
_symmetry.space_group_name_H-M   'P 1'
#
loop_
_entity.id
_entity.type
_entity.pdbx_description
1 polymer ?
#
loop_
_entity_poly.entity_id
_entity_poly.type
_entity_poly.pdbx_seq_one_letter_code
_entity_poly.pdbx_strand_id
1 'polypeptide(L)'
;MPQTRIDRVESPDVDSPEKENHMSSDRPNRLENALEAARARGRIAAQAIVNSDEMLGEKAAAMMMDCPLDNLLAAHKAGFVLGLSHDGQLFFPEWQFRYDGQPFDEIAEIIALFDKKAWEVYRFMKAEHPGLNGQTGIEVMRISREPRLRPVAENWIEGGFC
;
A
#
# COMPACT_ATOMS: atom_id res chain seq x y z
N MET A 1 30.55 84.54 24.24
CA MET A 1 31.32 83.34 24.63
C MET A 1 30.41 82.13 24.52
N PRO A 2 30.79 81.01 23.90
CA PRO A 2 31.54 80.82 22.66
C PRO A 2 30.74 80.03 21.59
N GLN A 3 31.26 80.03 20.36
CA GLN A 3 30.88 79.18 19.22
C GLN A 3 31.28 77.71 19.46
N THR A 4 30.78 76.77 18.64
CA THR A 4 31.52 75.67 17.94
C THR A 4 30.50 74.89 17.09
N ARG A 5 30.47 75.08 15.77
CA ARG A 5 31.26 74.44 14.70
C ARG A 5 30.74 73.03 14.34
N ILE A 6 30.31 72.93 13.09
CA ILE A 6 29.94 71.72 12.36
C ILE A 6 31.19 70.84 12.24
N ASP A 7 31.10 69.59 12.67
CA ASP A 7 31.97 68.52 12.18
C ASP A 7 31.10 67.45 11.53
N ARG A 8 31.32 67.31 10.22
CA ARG A 8 30.88 66.21 9.36
C ARG A 8 31.81 65.04 9.64
N VAL A 9 31.27 63.90 10.05
CA VAL A 9 31.98 62.62 10.05
C VAL A 9 31.11 61.59 9.35
N GLU A 10 31.48 61.37 8.09
CA GLU A 10 31.59 60.10 7.36
C GLU A 10 30.92 58.86 7.98
N SER A 11 30.03 58.24 7.20
CA SER A 11 29.52 56.88 7.39
C SER A 11 30.67 55.86 7.42
N PRO A 12 30.44 54.71 8.07
CA PRO A 12 30.62 53.49 7.28
C PRO A 12 29.50 52.48 7.47
N ASP A 13 29.16 51.88 6.34
CA ASP A 13 28.93 50.46 6.12
C ASP A 13 27.84 49.71 6.88
N VAL A 14 26.82 49.37 6.07
CA VAL A 14 26.37 48.00 5.82
C VAL A 14 26.24 47.12 7.05
N ASP A 15 25.01 47.01 7.56
CA ASP A 15 24.49 45.70 7.94
C ASP A 15 22.98 45.67 7.67
N SER A 16 22.63 45.49 6.39
CA SER A 16 21.34 44.87 6.10
C SER A 16 21.52 43.42 6.49
N PRO A 17 20.74 42.86 7.45
CA PRO A 17 20.82 41.45 7.71
C PRO A 17 20.48 40.77 6.40
N GLU A 18 21.49 40.11 5.84
CA GLU A 18 21.37 39.24 4.71
C GLU A 18 20.13 38.39 4.94
N LYS A 19 19.18 38.47 4.01
CA LYS A 19 18.11 37.49 3.93
C LYS A 19 18.81 36.17 3.64
N GLU A 20 19.20 35.48 4.71
CA GLU A 20 19.78 34.16 4.69
C GLU A 20 18.88 33.32 3.80
N ASN A 21 19.50 32.85 2.73
CA ASN A 21 18.92 32.01 1.72
C ASN A 21 18.75 30.58 2.28
N HIS A 22 18.11 30.44 3.45
CA HIS A 22 17.93 29.17 4.18
C HIS A 22 16.78 28.31 3.63
N MET A 23 16.10 28.76 2.57
CA MET A 23 14.89 28.12 2.03
C MET A 23 15.14 26.91 1.10
N SER A 24 16.40 26.46 0.95
CA SER A 24 16.76 25.42 -0.02
C SER A 24 17.21 24.09 0.57
N SER A 25 17.75 24.03 1.79
CA SER A 25 18.26 22.77 2.39
C SER A 25 17.25 22.05 3.30
N ASP A 26 16.20 22.72 3.77
CA ASP A 26 15.19 22.14 4.67
C ASP A 26 14.09 21.32 3.94
N ARG A 27 13.77 21.70 2.70
CA ARG A 27 12.75 21.01 1.89
C ARG A 27 13.10 19.56 1.51
N PRO A 28 14.33 19.24 1.08
CA PRO A 28 14.75 17.86 0.79
C PRO A 28 14.65 16.97 2.04
N ASN A 29 15.15 17.47 3.17
CA ASN A 29 15.10 16.74 4.45
C ASN A 29 13.66 16.51 4.93
N ARG A 30 12.78 17.51 4.78
CA ARG A 30 11.36 17.37 5.15
C ARG A 30 10.62 16.36 4.27
N LEU A 31 10.89 16.33 2.96
CA LEU A 31 10.31 15.33 2.05
C LEU A 31 10.78 13.93 2.41
N GLU A 32 12.09 13.76 2.61
CA GLU A 32 12.68 12.47 2.95
C GLU A 32 12.14 11.93 4.27
N ASN A 33 12.10 12.78 5.31
CA ASN A 33 11.50 12.46 6.60
C ASN A 33 10.01 12.08 6.47
N ALA A 34 9.25 12.80 5.63
CA ALA A 34 7.83 12.51 5.39
C ALA A 34 7.63 11.15 4.69
N LEU A 35 8.47 10.83 3.70
CA LEU A 35 8.46 9.55 2.99
C LEU A 35 8.88 8.40 3.90
N GLU A 36 9.91 8.59 4.73
CA GLU A 36 10.33 7.60 5.71
C GLU A 36 9.23 7.31 6.73
N ALA A 37 8.62 8.35 7.29
CA ALA A 37 7.49 8.21 8.20
C ALA A 37 6.30 7.51 7.54
N ALA A 38 6.01 7.80 6.26
CA ALA A 38 4.97 7.11 5.50
C ALA A 38 5.28 5.62 5.31
N ARG A 39 6.53 5.28 4.94
CA ARG A 39 6.99 3.88 4.83
C ARG A 39 6.94 3.15 6.16
N ALA A 40 7.32 3.81 7.26
CA ALA A 40 7.26 3.24 8.61
C ALA A 40 5.81 2.88 9.00
N ARG A 41 4.86 3.81 8.76
CA ARG A 41 3.43 3.52 8.95
C ARG A 41 2.96 2.36 8.07
N GLY A 42 3.40 2.32 6.81
CA GLY A 42 3.10 1.23 5.88
C GLY A 42 3.59 -0.14 6.40
N ARG A 43 4.82 -0.22 6.92
CA ARG A 43 5.36 -1.45 7.51
C ARG A 43 4.56 -1.92 8.74
N ILE A 44 4.19 -0.98 9.63
CA ILE A 44 3.36 -1.29 10.80
C ILE A 44 1.99 -1.81 10.38
N ALA A 45 1.35 -1.17 9.40
CA ALA A 45 0.06 -1.60 8.88
C ALA A 45 0.14 -2.98 8.19
N ALA A 46 1.17 -3.21 7.37
CA ALA A 46 1.39 -4.50 6.72
C ALA A 46 1.61 -5.61 7.76
N GLN A 47 2.42 -5.36 8.79
CA GLN A 47 2.63 -6.30 9.90
C GLN A 47 1.32 -6.64 10.62
N ALA A 48 0.49 -5.63 10.90
CA ALA A 48 -0.80 -5.85 11.55
C ALA A 48 -1.74 -6.70 10.68
N ILE A 49 -1.71 -6.50 9.36
CA ILE A 49 -2.50 -7.30 8.40
C ILE A 49 -2.04 -8.75 8.40
N VAL A 50 -0.75 -9.02 8.24
CA VAL A 50 -0.23 -10.41 8.17
C VAL A 50 -0.35 -11.17 9.50
N ASN A 51 -0.45 -10.46 10.63
CA ASN A 51 -0.68 -11.04 11.95
C ASN A 51 -2.16 -11.21 12.30
N SER A 52 -3.09 -10.85 11.41
CA SER A 52 -4.52 -11.01 11.67
C SER A 52 -4.96 -12.48 11.61
N ASP A 53 -6.05 -12.80 12.28
CA ASP A 53 -6.61 -14.16 12.33
C ASP A 53 -7.07 -14.68 10.95
N GLU A 54 -7.30 -13.78 9.98
CA GLU A 54 -7.67 -14.12 8.61
C GLU A 54 -6.47 -14.54 7.74
N MET A 55 -5.25 -14.57 8.29
CA MET A 55 -4.02 -14.88 7.56
C MET A 55 -3.46 -16.23 7.94
N LEU A 56 -3.20 -17.04 6.93
CA LEU A 56 -2.53 -18.33 7.07
C LEU A 56 -1.05 -18.17 6.71
N GLY A 57 -0.17 -18.70 7.56
CA GLY A 57 1.21 -18.93 7.15
C GLY A 57 1.31 -20.05 6.10
N GLU A 58 2.44 -20.14 5.41
CA GLU A 58 2.75 -21.13 4.37
C GLU A 58 2.29 -22.57 4.68
N LYS A 59 2.63 -23.10 5.86
CA LYS A 59 2.26 -24.47 6.24
C LYS A 59 0.76 -24.64 6.44
N ALA A 60 0.10 -23.67 7.06
CA ALA A 60 -1.34 -23.72 7.31
C ALA A 60 -2.13 -23.59 6.01
N ALA A 61 -1.67 -22.73 5.08
CA ALA A 61 -2.26 -22.61 3.75
C ALA A 61 -2.09 -23.90 2.92
N ALA A 62 -0.93 -24.56 3.01
CA ALA A 62 -0.70 -25.83 2.32
C ALA A 62 -1.61 -26.94 2.86
N MET A 63 -1.80 -26.98 4.19
CA MET A 63 -2.78 -27.87 4.83
C MET A 63 -4.21 -27.55 4.40
N MET A 64 -4.59 -26.26 4.29
CA MET A 64 -5.90 -25.84 3.82
C MET A 64 -6.18 -26.33 2.39
N MET A 65 -5.19 -26.24 1.49
CA MET A 65 -5.31 -26.73 0.12
C MET A 65 -5.16 -28.25 -0.05
N ASP A 66 -4.94 -28.99 1.04
CA ASP A 66 -4.60 -30.41 1.06
C ASP A 66 -3.48 -30.76 0.06
N CYS A 67 -2.40 -29.97 0.06
CA CYS A 67 -1.27 -30.19 -0.83
C CYS A 67 0.10 -29.99 -0.16
N PRO A 68 1.18 -30.54 -0.74
CA PRO A 68 2.53 -30.22 -0.29
C PRO A 68 2.84 -28.73 -0.40
N LEU A 69 3.68 -28.20 0.50
CA LEU A 69 4.07 -26.78 0.50
C LEU A 69 4.65 -26.33 -0.86
N ASP A 70 5.47 -27.16 -1.51
CA ASP A 70 6.03 -26.83 -2.83
C ASP A 70 4.95 -26.63 -3.90
N ASN A 71 3.82 -27.34 -3.80
CA ASN A 71 2.69 -27.19 -4.72
C ASN A 71 1.94 -25.87 -4.47
N LEU A 72 1.72 -25.49 -3.20
CA LEU A 72 1.18 -24.18 -2.84
C LEU A 72 2.07 -23.06 -3.40
N LEU A 73 3.39 -23.14 -3.19
CA LEU A 73 4.33 -22.14 -3.65
C LEU A 73 4.39 -22.06 -5.19
N ALA A 74 4.30 -23.20 -5.88
CA ALA A 74 4.19 -23.25 -7.34
C ALA A 74 2.88 -22.59 -7.82
N ALA A 75 1.75 -22.87 -7.15
CA ALA A 75 0.46 -22.26 -7.46
C ALA A 75 0.47 -20.74 -7.24
N HIS A 76 1.06 -20.27 -6.13
CA HIS A 76 1.27 -18.85 -5.87
C HIS A 76 2.12 -18.19 -6.97
N LYS A 77 3.25 -18.80 -7.33
CA LYS A 77 4.13 -18.29 -8.40
C LYS A 77 3.43 -18.23 -9.75
N ALA A 78 2.60 -19.24 -10.05
CA ALA A 78 1.78 -19.27 -11.25
C ALA A 78 0.71 -18.17 -11.26
N GLY A 79 0.26 -17.71 -10.09
CA GLY A 79 -0.77 -16.68 -9.92
C GLY A 79 -2.16 -17.24 -9.62
N PHE A 80 -2.25 -18.52 -9.22
CA PHE A 80 -3.51 -19.15 -8.82
C PHE A 80 -3.88 -18.88 -7.36
N VAL A 81 -2.91 -18.47 -6.54
CA VAL A 81 -3.08 -18.23 -5.11
C VAL A 81 -2.48 -16.89 -4.73
N LEU A 82 -3.24 -16.08 -4.00
CA LEU A 82 -2.81 -14.80 -3.47
C LEU A 82 -1.94 -15.03 -2.22
N GLY A 83 -0.68 -14.60 -2.31
CA GLY A 83 0.26 -14.59 -1.20
C GLY A 83 0.82 -13.19 -1.00
N LEU A 84 0.76 -12.69 0.23
CA LEU A 84 1.35 -11.42 0.66
C LEU A 84 2.74 -11.68 1.20
N SER A 85 3.75 -11.09 0.57
CA SER A 85 5.12 -11.15 1.07
C SER A 85 5.34 -10.09 2.14
N HIS A 86 5.81 -10.53 3.31
CA HIS A 86 6.23 -9.68 4.41
C HIS A 86 7.41 -10.33 5.15
N ASP A 87 8.48 -9.56 5.37
CA ASP A 87 9.72 -10.01 6.03
C ASP A 87 10.29 -11.35 5.51
N GLY A 88 10.19 -11.58 4.19
CA GLY A 88 10.73 -12.77 3.53
C GLY A 88 9.86 -14.03 3.65
N GLN A 89 8.69 -13.93 4.27
CA GLN A 89 7.69 -15.01 4.38
C GLN A 89 6.45 -14.69 3.56
N LEU A 90 5.69 -15.71 3.18
CA LEU A 90 4.39 -15.57 2.54
C LEU A 90 3.24 -15.80 3.52
N PHE A 91 2.24 -14.92 3.43
CA PHE A 91 1.00 -15.00 4.18
C PHE A 91 -0.18 -15.06 3.20
N PHE A 92 -1.09 -15.98 3.43
CA PHE A 92 -2.18 -16.31 2.52
C PHE A 92 -3.50 -15.95 3.19
N PRO A 93 -4.27 -15.01 2.64
CA PRO A 93 -5.57 -14.71 3.20
C PRO A 93 -6.48 -15.94 3.14
N GLU A 94 -7.04 -16.35 4.27
CA GLU A 94 -7.90 -17.54 4.38
C GLU A 94 -9.14 -17.42 3.49
N TRP A 95 -9.65 -16.20 3.32
CA TRP A 95 -10.90 -15.96 2.62
C TRP A 95 -10.90 -16.36 1.15
N GLN A 96 -9.73 -16.56 0.54
CA GLN A 96 -9.59 -16.97 -0.85
C GLN A 96 -9.88 -18.47 -1.06
N PHE A 97 -9.86 -19.26 0.01
CA PHE A 97 -10.12 -20.70 -0.05
C PHE A 97 -11.61 -20.97 0.16
N ARG A 98 -12.13 -21.91 -0.62
CA ARG A 98 -13.48 -22.46 -0.46
C ARG A 98 -13.48 -23.53 0.64
N TYR A 99 -14.67 -24.04 0.96
CA TYR A 99 -14.85 -25.09 1.96
C TYR A 99 -14.12 -26.40 1.62
N ASP A 100 -13.82 -26.64 0.34
CA ASP A 100 -13.07 -27.80 -0.15
C ASP A 100 -11.55 -27.56 -0.17
N GLY A 101 -11.10 -26.42 0.39
CA GLY A 101 -9.69 -26.06 0.47
C GLY A 101 -9.12 -25.43 -0.80
N GLN A 102 -9.84 -25.48 -1.93
CA GLN A 102 -9.35 -24.94 -3.18
C GLN A 102 -9.63 -23.44 -3.27
N PRO A 103 -8.75 -22.64 -3.91
CA PRO A 103 -9.02 -21.23 -4.14
C PRO A 103 -10.23 -21.01 -5.04
N PHE A 104 -10.93 -19.89 -4.89
CA PHE A 104 -11.94 -19.46 -5.87
C PHE A 104 -11.29 -19.20 -7.23
N ASP A 105 -11.90 -19.64 -8.33
CA ASP A 105 -11.31 -19.48 -9.68
C ASP A 105 -11.17 -18.00 -10.05
N GLU A 106 -12.11 -17.17 -9.59
CA GLU A 106 -12.11 -15.72 -9.78
C GLU A 106 -10.86 -15.06 -9.19
N ILE A 107 -10.24 -15.64 -8.15
CA ILE A 107 -9.03 -15.04 -7.57
C ILE A 107 -7.88 -15.04 -8.55
N ALA A 108 -7.73 -16.10 -9.36
CA ALA A 108 -6.67 -16.20 -10.35
C ALA A 108 -6.85 -15.14 -11.44
N GLU A 109 -8.10 -14.88 -11.85
CA GLU A 109 -8.42 -13.83 -12.81
C GLU A 109 -8.07 -12.43 -12.27
N ILE A 110 -8.41 -12.16 -11.01
CA ILE A 110 -8.10 -10.87 -10.38
C ILE A 110 -6.58 -10.72 -10.17
N ILE A 111 -5.88 -11.76 -9.73
CA ILE A 111 -4.41 -11.72 -9.59
C ILE A 111 -3.74 -11.40 -10.93
N ALA A 112 -4.20 -12.01 -12.01
CA ALA A 112 -3.69 -11.75 -13.34
C ALA A 112 -3.97 -10.31 -13.79
N LEU A 113 -5.18 -9.80 -13.53
CA LEU A 113 -5.59 -8.45 -13.89
C LEU A 113 -4.75 -7.36 -13.21
N PHE A 114 -4.32 -7.60 -11.97
CA PHE A 114 -3.43 -6.69 -11.22
C PHE A 114 -1.93 -6.96 -11.46
N ASP A 115 -1.55 -7.67 -12.53
CA ASP A 115 -0.14 -8.02 -12.83
C ASP A 115 0.59 -8.68 -11.64
N LYS A 116 -0.11 -9.52 -10.87
CA LYS A 116 0.40 -10.19 -9.66
C LYS A 116 0.83 -9.23 -8.53
N LYS A 117 0.37 -7.97 -8.53
CA LYS A 117 0.59 -7.03 -7.43
C LYS A 117 -0.27 -7.41 -6.21
N ALA A 118 0.20 -8.39 -5.44
CA ALA A 118 -0.58 -9.04 -4.38
C ALA A 118 -1.18 -8.06 -3.34
N TRP A 119 -0.42 -7.05 -2.92
CA TRP A 119 -0.93 -6.03 -1.98
C TRP A 119 -2.05 -5.15 -2.59
N GLU A 120 -2.04 -4.92 -3.90
CA GLU A 120 -3.12 -4.20 -4.58
C GLU A 120 -4.38 -5.07 -4.68
N VAL A 121 -4.22 -6.35 -5.05
CA VAL A 121 -5.32 -7.33 -5.04
C VAL A 121 -5.96 -7.41 -3.66
N TYR A 122 -5.17 -7.54 -2.59
CA TYR A 122 -5.68 -7.61 -1.23
C TYR A 122 -6.50 -6.36 -0.86
N ARG A 123 -5.98 -5.16 -1.17
CA ARG A 123 -6.69 -3.91 -0.90
C ARG A 123 -7.99 -3.81 -1.69
N PHE A 124 -7.97 -4.17 -2.97
CA PHE A 124 -9.16 -4.24 -3.80
C PHE A 124 -10.20 -5.19 -3.18
N MET A 125 -9.80 -6.41 -2.80
CA MET A 125 -10.73 -7.41 -2.25
C MET A 125 -11.34 -6.98 -0.91
N LYS A 126 -10.60 -6.26 -0.06
CA LYS A 126 -11.09 -5.78 1.26
C LYS A 126 -11.85 -4.45 1.20
N ALA A 127 -11.67 -3.64 0.15
CA ALA A 127 -12.37 -2.37 0.02
C ALA A 127 -13.85 -2.60 -0.37
N GLU A 128 -14.74 -1.75 0.13
CA GLU A 128 -16.11 -1.64 -0.37
C GLU A 128 -16.12 -0.92 -1.71
N HIS A 129 -16.90 -1.43 -2.66
CA HIS A 129 -17.01 -0.85 -4.00
C HIS A 129 -18.45 -0.45 -4.29
N PRO A 130 -18.73 0.82 -4.64
CA PRO A 130 -20.08 1.21 -5.06
C PRO A 130 -20.56 0.44 -6.30
N GLY A 131 -19.66 0.11 -7.25
CA GLY A 131 -19.95 -0.82 -8.37
C GLY A 131 -20.38 -2.24 -7.97
N LEU A 132 -20.13 -2.63 -6.72
CA LEU A 132 -20.59 -3.88 -6.10
C LEU A 132 -21.75 -3.64 -5.11
N ASN A 133 -22.50 -2.53 -5.25
CA ASN A 133 -23.55 -2.11 -4.33
C ASN A 133 -23.05 -1.90 -2.90
N GLY A 134 -21.82 -1.39 -2.73
CA GLY A 134 -21.19 -1.17 -1.43
C GLY A 134 -20.62 -2.43 -0.79
N GLN A 135 -20.63 -3.57 -1.50
CA GLN A 135 -20.01 -4.80 -1.02
C GLN A 135 -18.51 -4.82 -1.31
N THR A 136 -17.79 -5.62 -0.53
CA THR A 136 -16.40 -5.94 -0.75
C THR A 136 -16.22 -6.97 -1.87
N GLY A 137 -15.02 -7.04 -2.44
CA GLY A 137 -14.68 -8.10 -3.39
C GLY A 137 -14.82 -9.50 -2.78
N ILE A 138 -14.50 -9.65 -1.49
CA ILE A 138 -14.62 -10.92 -0.75
C ILE A 138 -16.08 -11.36 -0.63
N GLU A 139 -16.99 -10.46 -0.26
CA GLU A 139 -18.42 -10.78 -0.13
C GLU A 139 -19.01 -11.20 -1.47
N VAL A 140 -18.71 -10.48 -2.54
CA VAL A 140 -19.18 -10.82 -3.89
C VAL A 140 -18.60 -12.15 -4.34
N MET A 141 -17.31 -12.41 -4.12
CA MET A 141 -16.68 -13.69 -4.48
C MET A 141 -17.35 -14.88 -3.76
N ARG A 142 -17.79 -14.70 -2.52
CA ARG A 142 -18.39 -15.76 -1.71
C ARG A 142 -19.88 -15.99 -1.98
N ILE A 143 -20.61 -14.97 -2.44
CA ILE A 143 -22.08 -15.00 -2.57
C ILE A 143 -22.52 -15.06 -4.04
N SER A 144 -21.81 -14.38 -4.94
CA SER A 144 -22.21 -14.20 -6.32
C SER A 144 -21.85 -15.41 -7.17
N ARG A 145 -22.79 -15.83 -8.03
CA ARG A 145 -22.52 -16.74 -9.15
C ARG A 145 -22.23 -15.99 -10.46
N GLU A 146 -22.32 -14.66 -10.42
CA GLU A 146 -22.10 -13.79 -11.58
C GLU A 146 -20.71 -13.13 -11.53
N PRO A 147 -20.03 -12.98 -12.68
CA PRO A 147 -18.67 -12.44 -12.78
C PRO A 147 -18.65 -10.91 -12.64
N ARG A 148 -19.03 -10.39 -11.47
CA ARG A 148 -19.14 -8.95 -11.19
C ARG A 148 -17.81 -8.30 -10.77
N LEU A 149 -16.82 -9.09 -10.39
CA LEU A 149 -15.54 -8.59 -9.86
C LEU A 149 -14.64 -7.96 -10.91
N ARG A 150 -14.53 -8.58 -12.10
CA ARG A 150 -13.62 -8.10 -13.16
C ARG A 150 -13.90 -6.65 -13.58
N PRO A 151 -15.13 -6.24 -13.95
CA PRO A 151 -15.37 -4.86 -14.39
C PRO A 151 -15.07 -3.82 -13.31
N VAL A 152 -15.31 -4.15 -12.04
CA VAL A 152 -15.00 -3.24 -10.93
C VAL A 152 -13.49 -3.17 -10.67
N ALA A 153 -12.79 -4.29 -10.82
CA ALA A 153 -11.34 -4.33 -10.73
C ALA A 153 -10.65 -3.53 -11.86
N GLU A 154 -11.17 -3.61 -13.09
CA GLU A 154 -10.68 -2.81 -14.23
C GLU A 154 -10.82 -1.31 -13.94
N ASN A 155 -12.01 -0.87 -13.50
CA ASN A 155 -12.23 0.53 -13.10
C ASN A 155 -11.30 0.96 -11.95
N TRP A 156 -11.08 0.10 -10.96
CA TRP A 156 -10.18 0.37 -9.85
C TRP A 156 -8.73 0.60 -10.30
N ILE A 157 -8.24 -0.21 -11.24
CA ILE A 157 -6.87 -0.10 -11.78
C ILE A 157 -6.71 1.19 -12.59
N GLU A 158 -7.74 1.58 -13.33
CA GLU A 158 -7.76 2.84 -14.10
C GLU A 158 -7.90 4.09 -13.21
N GLY A 159 -8.15 3.92 -11.91
CA GLY A 159 -8.39 5.02 -10.98
C GLY A 159 -9.80 5.62 -11.10
N GLY A 160 -10.73 4.89 -11.73
CA GLY A 160 -12.14 5.20 -11.76
C GLY A 160 -12.77 4.92 -10.40
N PHE A 161 -12.81 5.92 -9.52
CA PHE A 161 -13.57 5.85 -8.27
C PHE A 161 -15.06 5.99 -8.61
N CYS A 162 -15.78 4.87 -8.67
CA CYS A 162 -17.23 4.84 -8.90
C CYS A 162 -17.93 4.14 -7.76
#